data_AF-G7KMH5-F1
#
_entry.id   AF-G7KMH5-F1
#
_cell.length_a   1.000
_cell.length_b   1.000
_cell.length_c   1.000
_cell.angle_alpha   90.00
_cell.angle_beta   90.00
_cell.angle_gamma   90.00
#
_symmetry.space_group_name_H-M   'P 1'
#
loop_
_entity.id
_entity.type
_entity.pdbx_description
1 polymer ?
#
loop_
_entity_poly.entity_id
_entity_poly.type
_entity_poly.pdbx_seq_one_letter_code
_entity_poly.pdbx_strand_id
1 'polypeptide(L)'
;MERGETSNSKSKREREDNWENYENETVNRRGYTRANGKWTKISDEFKPHYEEGKSKKLLNLDCVRNPEEILERWSNNMIMLLATDERFSKVNLMDVKNLIAYRTTGNVLKNLTSIEDETWQQYARMTENNQQFAKLIIELIYKDFIGFNILEHKAKVNKQLTERAKAHLHNMQCVRNR
;
A
#
# COMPACT_ATOMS: atom_id res chain seq x y z
N MET A 1 -47.87 6.37 41.89
CA MET A 1 -46.84 5.33 41.66
C MET A 1 -46.95 4.91 40.22
N GLU A 2 -46.16 5.53 39.34
CA GLU A 2 -46.08 5.16 37.93
C GLU A 2 -44.67 4.62 37.65
N ARG A 3 -44.62 3.33 37.31
CA ARG A 3 -43.52 2.68 36.57
C ARG A 3 -43.53 3.33 35.17
N GLY A 4 -42.45 3.83 34.59
CA GLY A 4 -41.14 3.21 34.45
C GLY A 4 -40.98 2.78 33.00
N GLU A 5 -40.61 3.69 32.10
CA GLU A 5 -40.13 3.36 30.76
C GLU A 5 -38.92 4.25 30.43
N THR A 6 -37.72 3.78 30.80
CA THR A 6 -36.47 4.29 30.25
C THR A 6 -36.32 3.71 28.85
N SER A 7 -36.56 4.54 27.84
CA SER A 7 -36.24 4.26 26.43
C SER A 7 -34.73 4.08 26.26
N ASN A 8 -34.29 2.82 26.32
CA ASN A 8 -32.92 2.42 26.06
C ASN A 8 -32.66 2.48 24.55
N SER A 9 -32.33 3.66 24.04
CA SER A 9 -31.92 3.88 22.66
C SER A 9 -30.52 3.27 22.44
N LYS A 10 -30.47 1.94 22.26
CA LYS A 10 -29.31 1.25 21.69
C LYS A 10 -29.14 1.78 20.27
N SER A 11 -28.25 2.75 20.10
CA SER A 11 -27.73 3.15 18.80
C SER A 11 -27.18 1.91 18.10
N LYS A 12 -27.92 1.38 17.14
CA LYS A 12 -27.39 0.47 16.13
C LYS A 12 -26.32 1.27 15.39
N ARG A 13 -25.05 1.11 15.80
CA ARG A 13 -23.93 1.42 14.92
C ARG A 13 -24.10 0.48 13.74
N GLU A 14 -24.60 1.00 12.63
CA GLU A 14 -24.41 0.41 11.32
C GLU A 14 -22.90 0.29 11.14
N ARG A 15 -22.35 -0.90 11.42
CA ARG A 15 -21.07 -1.28 10.85
C ARG A 15 -21.33 -1.34 9.37
N GLU A 16 -20.84 -0.35 8.64
CA GLU A 16 -20.65 -0.41 7.20
C GLU A 16 -19.65 -1.55 6.92
N ASP A 17 -20.13 -2.79 6.99
CA ASP A 17 -19.47 -3.95 6.45
C ASP A 17 -19.50 -3.77 4.91
N ASN A 18 -18.58 -2.97 4.39
CA ASN A 18 -18.46 -2.61 2.98
C ASN A 18 -18.04 -3.83 2.13
N TRP A 19 -18.97 -4.75 1.93
CA TRP A 19 -18.90 -5.91 1.03
C TRP A 19 -19.37 -5.56 -0.39
N GLU A 20 -19.23 -4.30 -0.81
CA GLU A 20 -19.85 -3.80 -2.06
C GLU A 20 -19.20 -4.32 -3.35
N ASN A 21 -18.03 -4.97 -3.32
CA ASN A 21 -17.25 -5.27 -4.53
C ASN A 21 -17.01 -6.75 -4.85
N TYR A 22 -17.64 -7.71 -4.18
CA TYR A 22 -17.40 -9.16 -4.43
C TYR A 22 -18.69 -9.93 -4.75
N GLU A 23 -19.57 -9.35 -5.57
CA GLU A 23 -20.66 -10.10 -6.18
C GLU A 23 -20.11 -10.85 -7.39
N ASN A 24 -19.88 -12.15 -7.25
CA ASN A 24 -19.48 -13.04 -8.35
C ASN A 24 -20.34 -14.31 -8.33
N GLU A 25 -20.11 -15.24 -9.25
CA GLU A 25 -20.91 -16.47 -9.37
C GLU A 25 -20.86 -17.37 -8.11
N THR A 26 -19.87 -17.19 -7.23
CA THR A 26 -19.61 -18.06 -6.08
C THR A 26 -19.90 -17.41 -4.73
N VAL A 27 -20.01 -16.07 -4.65
CA VAL A 27 -20.18 -15.30 -3.40
C VAL A 27 -21.16 -14.13 -3.60
N ASN A 28 -22.09 -13.93 -2.66
CA ASN A 28 -23.02 -12.81 -2.68
C ASN A 28 -22.59 -11.64 -1.76
N ARG A 29 -23.19 -10.46 -1.97
CA ARG A 29 -22.95 -9.24 -1.15
C ARG A 29 -23.19 -9.41 0.35
N ARG A 30 -23.88 -10.46 0.78
CA ARG A 30 -24.15 -10.75 2.20
C ARG A 30 -23.11 -11.70 2.81
N GLY A 31 -22.05 -12.05 2.08
CA GLY A 31 -21.00 -12.95 2.54
C GLY A 31 -21.44 -14.42 2.60
N TYR A 32 -22.29 -14.86 1.67
CA TYR A 32 -22.67 -16.26 1.52
C TYR A 32 -22.02 -16.83 0.27
N THR A 33 -21.58 -18.09 0.35
CA THR A 33 -21.14 -18.87 -0.80
C THR A 33 -22.19 -19.88 -1.22
N ARG A 34 -22.07 -20.39 -2.45
CA ARG A 34 -22.94 -21.45 -2.95
C ARG A 34 -22.16 -22.76 -3.04
N ALA A 35 -22.51 -23.70 -2.15
CA ALA A 35 -22.02 -25.08 -2.20
C ALA A 35 -23.23 -26.02 -2.30
N ASN A 36 -23.24 -26.95 -3.26
CA ASN A 36 -24.31 -27.92 -3.47
C ASN A 36 -25.72 -27.29 -3.63
N GLY A 37 -25.79 -26.16 -4.35
CA GLY A 37 -27.06 -25.46 -4.64
C GLY A 37 -27.65 -24.68 -3.47
N LYS A 38 -27.11 -24.80 -2.25
CA LYS A 38 -27.55 -24.07 -1.05
C LYS A 38 -26.63 -22.90 -0.75
N TRP A 39 -27.23 -21.82 -0.25
CA TRP A 39 -26.47 -20.67 0.26
C TRP A 39 -25.99 -20.97 1.68
N THR A 40 -24.67 -21.00 1.86
CA THR A 40 -24.01 -21.17 3.16
C THR A 40 -23.28 -19.89 3.54
N LYS A 41 -23.49 -19.41 4.76
CA LYS A 41 -22.79 -18.23 5.27
C LYS A 41 -21.30 -18.55 5.42
N ILE A 42 -20.42 -17.68 4.92
CA ILE A 42 -18.98 -17.79 5.16
C ILE A 42 -18.76 -17.67 6.67
N SER A 43 -18.11 -18.67 7.27
CA SER A 43 -17.71 -18.61 8.69
C SER A 43 -16.87 -17.36 8.93
N ASP A 44 -17.07 -16.71 10.07
CA ASP A 44 -16.37 -15.45 10.37
C ASP A 44 -14.84 -15.62 10.37
N GLU A 45 -14.34 -16.85 10.60
CA GLU A 45 -12.91 -17.20 10.53
C GLU A 45 -12.29 -17.10 9.12
N PHE A 46 -13.11 -17.20 8.06
CA PHE A 46 -12.68 -17.11 6.66
C PHE A 46 -13.03 -15.76 6.03
N LYS A 47 -13.67 -14.86 6.79
CA LYS A 47 -13.86 -13.48 6.33
C LYS A 47 -12.52 -12.77 6.38
N PRO A 48 -12.05 -12.17 5.27
CA PRO A 48 -10.88 -11.30 5.32
C PRO A 48 -11.15 -10.20 6.35
N HIS A 49 -10.43 -10.23 7.46
CA HIS A 49 -10.50 -9.14 8.43
C HIS A 49 -9.71 -7.97 7.84
N TYR A 50 -10.42 -6.96 7.35
CA TYR A 50 -9.82 -5.66 7.10
C TYR A 50 -9.45 -5.07 8.46
N GLU A 51 -8.18 -5.20 8.85
CA GLU A 51 -7.66 -4.61 10.08
C GLU A 51 -7.49 -3.10 9.90
N GLU A 52 -8.59 -2.34 9.95
CA GLU A 52 -8.52 -0.90 10.19
C GLU A 52 -7.96 -0.66 11.59
N GLY A 53 -6.65 -0.44 11.66
CA GLY A 53 -6.02 0.10 12.86
C GLY A 53 -4.76 -0.62 13.35
N LYS A 54 -4.31 -1.73 12.76
CA LYS A 54 -3.01 -2.30 13.14
C LYS A 54 -1.88 -1.63 12.37
N SER A 55 -1.40 -0.53 12.96
CA SER A 55 -0.16 0.18 12.67
C SER A 55 -0.06 0.79 11.26
N LYS A 56 -0.30 2.11 11.17
CA LYS A 56 0.14 2.98 10.05
C LYS A 56 1.65 2.93 9.75
N LYS A 57 2.43 2.13 10.49
CA LYS A 57 3.90 2.04 10.42
C LYS A 57 4.40 0.87 9.57
N LEU A 58 3.59 -0.16 9.34
CA LEU A 58 4.00 -1.37 8.60
C LEU A 58 3.42 -1.35 7.20
N LEU A 59 4.23 -1.68 6.20
CA LEU A 59 3.77 -1.88 4.84
C LEU A 59 3.17 -3.28 4.70
N ASN A 60 1.90 -3.33 4.33
CA ASN A 60 1.23 -4.55 3.88
C ASN A 60 0.57 -4.28 2.53
N LEU A 61 0.93 -5.08 1.52
CA LEU A 61 0.37 -5.00 0.17
C LEU A 61 -0.52 -6.22 -0.16
N ASP A 62 -0.79 -7.07 0.82
CA ASP A 62 -1.65 -8.24 0.62
C ASP A 62 -3.13 -7.81 0.45
N CYS A 63 -3.72 -8.18 -0.68
CA CYS A 63 -5.15 -7.98 -0.98
C CYS A 63 -5.65 -6.52 -0.85
N VAL A 64 -4.78 -5.54 -1.11
CA VAL A 64 -5.13 -4.11 -1.09
C VAL A 64 -5.62 -3.63 -2.45
N ARG A 65 -6.52 -2.63 -2.46
CA ARG A 65 -7.09 -2.07 -3.70
C ARG A 65 -6.15 -1.09 -4.44
N ASN A 66 -5.33 -0.34 -3.70
CA ASN A 66 -4.45 0.72 -4.24
C ASN A 66 -3.00 0.52 -3.77
N PRO A 67 -2.32 -0.57 -4.17
CA PRO A 67 -0.97 -0.88 -3.70
C PRO A 67 0.05 0.22 -4.03
N GLU A 68 -0.09 0.92 -5.16
CA GLU A 68 0.79 1.99 -5.60
C GLU A 68 0.77 3.18 -4.63
N GLU A 69 -0.42 3.69 -4.31
CA GLU A 69 -0.58 4.84 -3.43
C GLU A 69 -0.13 4.53 -2.00
N ILE A 70 -0.36 3.28 -1.56
CA ILE A 70 0.09 2.80 -0.25
C ILE A 70 1.61 2.75 -0.20
N LEU A 71 2.24 2.16 -1.23
CA LEU A 71 3.70 2.05 -1.30
C LEU A 71 4.38 3.41 -1.50
N GLU A 72 3.81 4.31 -2.29
CA GLU A 72 4.33 5.67 -2.49
C GLU A 72 4.33 6.45 -1.16
N ARG A 73 3.21 6.46 -0.46
CA ARG A 73 3.11 7.14 0.84
C ARG A 73 4.03 6.52 1.89
N TRP A 74 4.12 5.19 1.93
CA TRP A 74 5.01 4.51 2.86
C TRP A 74 6.49 4.76 2.52
N SER A 75 6.87 4.74 1.24
CA SER A 75 8.24 4.98 0.78
C SER A 75 8.69 6.40 1.08
N ASN A 76 7.85 7.40 0.82
CA ASN A 76 8.13 8.79 1.18
C ASN A 76 8.41 8.96 2.68
N ASN A 77 7.60 8.32 3.52
CA ASN A 77 7.81 8.33 4.98
C ASN A 77 9.13 7.65 5.38
N MET A 78 9.47 6.51 4.77
CA MET A 78 10.71 5.80 5.05
C MET A 78 11.95 6.57 4.62
N ILE A 79 11.94 7.17 3.42
CA ILE A 79 13.05 7.98 2.93
C ILE A 79 13.21 9.24 3.78
N MET A 80 12.11 9.90 4.15
CA MET A 80 12.16 11.05 5.05
C MET A 80 12.76 10.67 6.40
N LEU A 81 12.32 9.56 7.01
CA LEU A 81 12.88 9.05 8.26
C LEU A 81 14.40 8.86 8.18
N LEU A 82 14.89 8.22 7.12
CA LEU A 82 16.33 7.99 6.90
C LEU A 82 17.11 9.29 6.64
N ALA A 83 16.45 10.33 6.11
CA ALA A 83 17.08 11.62 5.80
C ALA A 83 17.16 12.55 7.02
N THR A 84 16.13 12.54 7.87
CA THR A 84 15.98 13.54 8.93
C THR A 84 16.45 13.08 10.30
N ASP A 85 16.50 11.77 10.55
CA ASP A 85 16.87 11.24 11.85
C ASP A 85 18.35 10.84 11.87
N GLU A 86 19.14 11.62 12.60
CA GLU A 86 20.61 11.48 12.71
C GLU A 86 21.04 10.09 13.15
N ARG A 87 20.18 9.32 13.83
CA ARG A 87 20.50 7.94 14.25
C ARG A 87 20.77 7.06 13.03
N PHE A 88 20.13 7.34 11.89
CA PHE A 88 20.33 6.58 10.66
C PHE A 88 21.53 7.07 9.83
N SER A 89 22.25 8.11 10.27
CA SER A 89 23.53 8.49 9.64
C SER A 89 24.66 7.51 9.97
N LYS A 90 24.51 6.75 11.07
CA LYS A 90 25.53 5.83 11.61
C LYS A 90 25.21 4.35 11.41
N VAL A 91 24.01 4.03 10.93
CA VAL A 91 23.63 2.64 10.67
C VAL A 91 24.27 2.15 9.38
N ASN A 92 24.63 0.87 9.34
CA ASN A 92 25.17 0.27 8.13
C ASN A 92 24.02 -0.07 7.15
N LEU A 93 24.34 -0.39 5.90
CA LEU A 93 23.34 -0.70 4.87
C LEU A 93 22.49 -1.92 5.24
N MET A 94 23.07 -2.92 5.92
CA MET A 94 22.34 -4.11 6.34
C MET A 94 21.32 -3.81 7.45
N ASP A 95 21.61 -2.86 8.33
CA ASP A 95 20.67 -2.34 9.31
C ASP A 95 19.49 -1.64 8.63
N VAL A 96 19.73 -0.98 7.48
CA VAL A 96 18.66 -0.40 6.65
C VAL A 96 17.78 -1.50 6.04
N LYS A 97 18.36 -2.59 5.52
CA LYS A 97 17.60 -3.79 5.11
C LYS A 97 16.74 -4.30 6.26
N ASN A 98 17.34 -4.51 7.42
CA ASN A 98 16.66 -5.04 8.60
C ASN A 98 15.54 -4.11 9.09
N LEU A 99 15.76 -2.80 9.05
CA LEU A 99 14.75 -1.80 9.35
C LEU A 99 13.57 -1.89 8.39
N ILE A 100 13.83 -1.97 7.09
CA ILE A 100 12.77 -2.07 6.08
C ILE A 100 11.99 -3.37 6.24
N ALA A 101 12.66 -4.51 6.44
CA ALA A 101 12.01 -5.77 6.75
C ALA A 101 11.16 -5.68 8.04
N TYR A 102 11.68 -5.06 9.11
CA TYR A 102 10.92 -4.83 10.33
C TYR A 102 9.68 -3.92 10.11
N ARG A 103 9.73 -3.06 9.08
CA ARG A 103 8.65 -2.15 8.70
C ARG A 103 7.76 -2.70 7.60
N THR A 104 7.86 -3.98 7.25
CA THR A 104 6.98 -4.68 6.30
C THR A 104 6.31 -5.88 6.97
N THR A 105 5.23 -6.37 6.35
CA THR A 105 4.55 -7.61 6.77
C THR A 105 3.98 -8.33 5.55
N GLY A 106 3.33 -9.46 5.78
CA GLY A 106 2.66 -10.23 4.72
C GLY A 106 3.64 -10.79 3.69
N ASN A 107 3.21 -10.85 2.43
CA ASN A 107 4.04 -11.38 1.36
C ASN A 107 5.25 -10.49 1.05
N VAL A 108 5.17 -9.17 1.32
CA VAL A 108 6.32 -8.25 1.16
C VAL A 108 7.47 -8.67 2.07
N LEU A 109 7.19 -8.92 3.36
CA LEU A 109 8.20 -9.41 4.29
C LEU A 109 8.79 -10.75 3.83
N LYS A 110 7.94 -11.70 3.44
CA LYS A 110 8.38 -13.02 2.96
C LYS A 110 9.32 -12.90 1.76
N ASN A 111 8.98 -12.06 0.78
CA ASN A 111 9.82 -11.79 -0.38
C ASN A 111 11.19 -11.24 0.06
N LEU A 112 11.22 -10.18 0.87
CA LEU A 112 12.48 -9.58 1.31
C LEU A 112 13.37 -10.56 2.09
N THR A 113 12.77 -11.42 2.93
CA THR A 113 13.53 -12.43 3.69
C THR A 113 13.96 -13.63 2.86
N SER A 114 13.39 -13.82 1.67
CA SER A 114 13.75 -14.92 0.77
C SER A 114 14.98 -14.61 -0.09
N ILE A 115 15.35 -13.33 -0.22
CA ILE A 115 16.55 -12.90 -0.93
C ILE A 115 17.80 -13.28 -0.12
N GLU A 116 18.72 -14.00 -0.75
CA GLU A 116 19.97 -14.46 -0.15
C GLU A 116 20.85 -13.30 0.32
N ASP A 117 21.59 -13.50 1.43
CA ASP A 117 22.46 -12.47 1.99
C ASP A 117 23.57 -12.03 1.02
N GLU A 118 24.05 -12.92 0.15
CA GLU A 118 25.02 -12.58 -0.90
C GLU A 118 24.43 -11.57 -1.89
N THR A 119 23.17 -11.74 -2.28
CA THR A 119 22.46 -10.77 -3.14
C THR A 119 22.31 -9.42 -2.44
N TRP A 120 21.99 -9.43 -1.14
CA TRP A 120 21.93 -8.20 -0.34
C TRP A 120 23.27 -7.47 -0.28
N GLN A 121 24.38 -8.20 -0.13
CA GLN A 121 25.72 -7.61 -0.18
C GLN A 121 26.04 -7.04 -1.56
N GLN A 122 25.63 -7.68 -2.65
CA GLN A 122 25.79 -7.13 -4.00
C GLN A 122 25.04 -5.81 -4.16
N TYR A 123 23.77 -5.75 -3.74
CA TYR A 123 22.99 -4.51 -3.76
C TYR A 123 23.64 -3.41 -2.92
N ALA A 124 24.18 -3.75 -1.74
CA ALA A 124 24.85 -2.78 -0.88
C ALA A 124 26.07 -2.15 -1.56
N ARG A 125 26.86 -2.96 -2.31
CA ARG A 125 28.02 -2.48 -3.08
C ARG A 125 27.65 -1.59 -4.26
N MET A 126 26.42 -1.68 -4.77
CA MET A 126 25.92 -0.86 -5.87
C MET A 126 25.38 0.51 -5.42
N THR A 127 25.39 0.78 -4.11
CA THR A 127 24.79 1.98 -3.53
C THR A 127 25.79 2.73 -2.66
N GLU A 128 25.73 4.06 -2.69
CA GLU A 128 26.70 4.93 -2.01
C GLU A 128 26.27 5.28 -0.59
N ASN A 129 24.97 5.22 -0.29
CA ASN A 129 24.43 5.64 1.00
C ASN A 129 23.11 4.93 1.36
N ASN A 130 22.72 5.09 2.63
CA ASN A 130 21.52 4.49 3.22
C ASN A 130 20.23 4.83 2.46
N GLN A 131 20.11 6.04 1.89
CA GLN A 131 18.93 6.44 1.14
C GLN A 131 18.86 5.76 -0.23
N GLN A 132 19.98 5.68 -0.95
CA GLN A 132 20.05 4.97 -2.23
C GLN A 132 19.75 3.48 -2.04
N PHE A 133 20.28 2.86 -0.98
CA PHE A 133 20.00 1.47 -0.66
C PHE A 133 18.54 1.23 -0.28
N ALA A 134 17.94 2.11 0.52
CA ALA A 134 16.50 2.04 0.80
C ALA A 134 15.64 2.20 -0.46
N LYS A 135 16.00 3.12 -1.37
CA LYS A 135 15.31 3.29 -2.65
C LYS A 135 15.39 2.03 -3.51
N LEU A 136 16.55 1.39 -3.57
CA LEU A 136 16.71 0.11 -4.30
C LEU A 136 15.78 -0.97 -3.72
N ILE A 137 15.71 -1.11 -2.39
CA ILE A 137 14.79 -2.07 -1.76
C ILE A 137 13.33 -1.75 -2.10
N ILE A 138 12.96 -0.46 -2.05
CA ILE A 138 11.61 -0.02 -2.42
C ILE A 138 11.31 -0.31 -3.89
N GLU A 139 12.28 -0.14 -4.79
CA GLU A 139 12.17 -0.48 -6.20
C GLU A 139 11.94 -1.98 -6.42
N LEU A 140 12.59 -2.85 -5.64
CA LEU A 140 12.34 -4.29 -5.65
C LEU A 140 10.89 -4.61 -5.22
N ILE A 141 10.43 -4.02 -4.12
CA ILE A 141 9.04 -4.18 -3.66
C ILE A 141 8.05 -3.70 -4.72
N TYR A 142 8.33 -2.54 -5.33
CA TYR A 142 7.48 -1.99 -6.37
C TYR A 142 7.40 -2.95 -7.58
N LYS A 143 8.55 -3.44 -8.05
CA LYS A 143 8.62 -4.36 -9.18
C LYS A 143 7.84 -5.65 -8.92
N ASP A 144 7.99 -6.24 -7.74
CA ASP A 144 7.44 -7.56 -7.44
C ASP A 144 5.95 -7.53 -7.06
N PHE A 145 5.45 -6.42 -6.50
CA PHE A 145 4.07 -6.34 -5.99
C PHE A 145 3.14 -5.46 -6.83
N ILE A 146 3.67 -4.57 -7.65
CA ILE A 146 2.90 -3.71 -8.55
C ILE A 146 3.12 -4.13 -10.02
N GLY A 147 4.26 -4.76 -10.33
CA GLY A 147 4.53 -5.28 -11.68
C GLY A 147 5.00 -4.24 -12.69
N PHE A 148 5.49 -3.07 -12.24
CA PHE A 148 6.00 -2.02 -13.13
C PHE A 148 7.40 -1.52 -12.74
N ASN A 149 8.26 -1.29 -13.74
CA ASN A 149 9.56 -0.68 -13.55
C ASN A 149 9.38 0.83 -13.31
N ILE A 150 9.84 1.36 -12.16
CA ILE A 150 9.67 2.77 -11.74
C ILE A 150 10.15 3.77 -12.81
N LEU A 151 11.17 3.40 -13.60
CA LEU A 151 11.67 4.24 -14.70
C LEU A 151 10.62 4.44 -15.81
N GLU A 152 9.86 3.41 -16.17
CA GLU A 152 8.83 3.50 -17.21
C GLU A 152 7.60 4.28 -16.72
N HIS A 153 7.18 4.06 -15.47
CA HIS A 153 6.07 4.80 -14.89
C HIS A 153 6.41 6.28 -14.72
N LYS A 154 7.59 6.60 -14.19
CA LYS A 154 8.07 7.99 -14.05
C LYS A 154 8.22 8.67 -15.41
N ALA A 155 8.72 7.96 -16.42
CA ALA A 155 8.77 8.45 -17.80
C ALA A 155 7.38 8.71 -18.38
N LYS A 156 6.41 7.82 -18.12
CA LYS A 156 5.03 7.95 -18.61
C LYS A 156 4.29 9.11 -17.95
N VAL A 157 4.41 9.26 -16.63
CA VAL A 157 3.84 10.39 -15.87
C VAL A 157 4.49 11.71 -16.27
N ASN A 158 5.82 11.76 -16.40
CA ASN A 158 6.50 12.96 -16.90
C ASN A 158 6.06 13.32 -18.32
N LYS A 159 5.90 12.33 -19.21
CA LYS A 159 5.40 12.57 -20.57
C LYS A 159 3.99 13.17 -20.54
N GLN A 160 3.08 12.62 -19.72
CA GLN A 160 1.72 13.15 -19.56
C GLN A 160 1.70 14.57 -18.99
N LEU A 161 2.53 14.87 -18.00
CA LEU A 161 2.66 16.23 -17.45
C LEU A 161 3.22 17.21 -18.47
N THR A 162 4.20 16.77 -19.28
CA THR A 162 4.80 17.60 -20.33
C THR A 162 3.78 17.92 -21.43
N GLU A 163 2.97 16.94 -21.84
CA GLU A 163 1.91 17.15 -22.83
C GLU A 163 0.81 18.07 -22.30
N ARG A 164 0.41 17.92 -21.03
CA ARG A 164 -0.54 18.85 -20.38
C ARG A 164 0.02 20.27 -20.33
N ALA A 165 1.28 20.45 -19.96
CA ALA A 165 1.93 21.76 -19.93
C ALA A 165 2.00 22.40 -21.33
N LYS A 166 2.32 21.61 -22.37
CA LYS A 166 2.31 22.07 -23.77
C LYS A 166 0.91 22.50 -24.24
N ALA A 167 -0.11 21.70 -23.95
CA ALA A 167 -1.49 22.04 -24.29
C ALA A 167 -1.94 23.33 -23.58
N HIS A 168 -1.57 23.49 -22.31
CA HIS A 168 -1.86 24.70 -21.54
C HIS A 168 -1.16 25.94 -22.11
N LEU A 169 0.11 25.83 -22.52
CA LEU A 169 0.86 26.91 -23.17
C LEU A 169 0.27 27.31 -24.52
N HIS A 170 -0.10 26.34 -25.35
CA HIS A 170 -0.73 26.57 -26.65
C HIS A 170 -2.07 27.33 -26.48
N ASN A 171 -2.88 26.91 -25.51
CA ASN A 171 -4.16 27.57 -25.21
C ASN A 171 -3.96 29.01 -24.70
N MET A 172 -2.89 29.29 -23.95
CA MET A 172 -2.56 30.65 -23.52
C MET A 172 -2.05 31.54 -24.68
N GLN A 173 -1.37 30.96 -25.68
CA GLN A 173 -0.91 31.70 -26.86
C GLN A 173 -2.08 32.08 -27.80
N CYS A 174 -3.09 31.22 -27.94
CA CYS A 174 -4.30 31.52 -28.73
C CYS A 174 -5.15 32.66 -28.14
N VAL A 175 -4.98 33.03 -26.87
CA VAL A 175 -5.70 34.14 -26.21
C VAL A 175 -5.04 35.51 -26.48
N ARG A 176 -3.77 35.56 -26.89
CA ARG A 176 -3.06 36.83 -27.17
C ARG A 176 -3.24 37.38 -28.59
N ASN A 177 -3.88 36.63 -29.49
CA ASN A 177 -4.14 37.06 -30.87
C ASN A 177 -5.63 37.36 -31.13
N ARG A 178 -6.35 37.90 -30.13
CA ARG A 178 -7.66 38.53 -30.30
C ARG A 178 -7.62 39.95 -29.79
#